data_AF-A0A9X1MVM2-F1
#
_entry.id   AF-A0A9X1MVM2-F1
#
_cell.length_a   1.000
_cell.length_b   1.000
_cell.length_c   1.000
_cell.angle_alpha   90.00
_cell.angle_beta   90.00
_cell.angle_gamma   90.00
#
_symmetry.space_group_name_H-M   'P 1'
#
loop_
_entity.id
_entity.type
_entity.pdbx_description
1 polymer ?
#
loop_
_entity_poly.entity_id
_entity_poly.type
_entity_poly.pdbx_seq_one_letter_code
_entity_poly.pdbx_strand_id
1 'polypeptide(L)' 'SLLATLSTIVLWLIGYHAENRGLHLRYQANSIKSRRVISYLTLAENVLRHSPLILRRTVLSTVLNHLAKTYQSMVLVY' A
#
# COMPACT_ATOMS: atom_id res chain seq x y z
N SER A 1 12.26 -8.82 16.63
CA SER A 1 12.28 -7.67 17.55
C SER A 1 11.09 -6.77 17.26
N LEU A 2 10.57 -6.02 18.25
CA LEU A 2 9.41 -5.12 18.08
C LEU A 2 9.61 -4.05 16.99
N LEU A 3 10.84 -3.56 16.83
CA LEU A 3 11.15 -2.59 15.80
C LEU A 3 10.93 -3.16 14.38
N ALA A 4 11.33 -4.42 14.16
CA ALA A 4 11.14 -5.07 12.87
C ALA A 4 9.66 -5.26 12.52
N THR A 5 8.81 -5.56 13.51
CA THR A 5 7.37 -5.72 13.29
C THR A 5 6.71 -4.38 13.00
N LEU A 6 7.06 -3.32 13.73
CA LEU A 6 6.58 -1.96 13.45
C LEU A 6 7.00 -1.47 12.07
N SER A 7 8.27 -1.67 11.69
CA SER A 7 8.76 -1.31 10.35
C SER A 7 8.03 -2.07 9.25
N THR A 8 7.73 -3.35 9.46
CA THR A 8 6.97 -4.16 8.49
C THR A 8 5.53 -3.65 8.34
N ILE A 9 4.88 -3.26 9.44
CA ILE A 9 3.52 -2.69 9.41
C ILE A 9 3.50 -1.36 8.66
N VAL A 10 4.48 -0.49 8.92
CA VAL A 10 4.61 0.79 8.20
C VAL A 10 4.84 0.55 6.71
N LEU A 11 5.73 -0.37 6.35
CA LEU A 11 6.01 -0.72 4.96
C LEU A 11 4.76 -1.29 4.27
N TRP A 12 4.00 -2.13 4.96
CA TRP A 12 2.74 -2.66 4.46
C TRP A 12 1.71 -1.56 4.21
N LEU A 13 1.56 -0.59 5.13
CA LEU A 13 0.64 0.55 4.96
C LEU A 13 1.02 1.42 3.76
N ILE A 14 2.31 1.63 3.51
CA ILE A 14 2.80 2.35 2.33
C ILE A 14 2.40 1.60 1.06
N GLY A 15 2.61 0.28 1.02
CA GLY A 15 2.24 -0.56 -0.11
C GLY A 15 0.73 -0.55 -0.36
N TYR A 16 -0.08 -0.65 0.70
CA TYR A 16 -1.53 -0.55 0.63
C TYR A 16 -1.98 0.79 0.04
N HIS A 17 -1.42 1.92 0.52
CA HIS A 17 -1.75 3.23 -0.03
C HIS A 17 -1.36 3.34 -1.51
N ALA A 18 -0.18 2.85 -1.89
CA ALA A 18 0.29 2.87 -3.26
C ALA A 18 -0.60 2.04 -4.20
N GLU A 19 -1.11 0.89 -3.74
CA GLU A 19 -2.06 0.09 -4.50
C GLU A 19 -3.37 0.85 -4.73
N ASN A 20 -3.95 1.44 -3.66
CA ASN A 20 -5.19 2.22 -3.76
C ASN A 20 -5.08 3.42 -4.70
N ARG A 21 -3.86 3.95 -4.89
CA ARG A 21 -3.56 5.01 -5.87
C ARG A 21 -3.30 4.49 -7.29
N GLY A 22 -3.38 3.18 -7.52
CA GLY A 22 -3.11 2.54 -8.82
C GLY A 22 -1.62 2.48 -9.19
N LEU A 23 -0.70 2.83 -8.30
CA LEU A 23 0.73 2.89 -8.61
C LEU A 23 1.34 1.51 -8.88
N HIS A 24 0.70 0.46 -8.36
CA HIS A 24 1.11 -0.93 -8.55
C HIS A 24 1.21 -1.32 -10.04
N LEU A 25 0.41 -0.71 -10.92
CA LEU A 25 0.43 -0.97 -12.37
C LEU A 25 1.67 -0.42 -13.08
N ARG A 26 2.36 0.54 -12.47
CA ARG A 26 3.59 1.14 -13.01
C ARG A 26 4.81 0.28 -12.70
N TYR A 27 4.77 -0.47 -11.60
CA TYR A 27 5.85 -1.36 -11.16
C TYR A 27 5.67 -2.81 -11.62
N GLN A 28 4.57 -3.11 -12.31
CA GLN A 28 4.37 -4.42 -12.93
C GLN A 28 5.01 -4.47 -14.33
N ALA A 29 5.79 -5.53 -14.56
CA ALA A 29 6.34 -5.85 -15.88
C ALA A 29 5.32 -6.55 -16.80
N ASN A 30 4.16 -6.97 -16.28
CA ASN A 30 3.15 -7.66 -17.06
C ASN A 30 2.39 -6.71 -17.99
N SER A 31 2.08 -7.17 -19.20
CA SER A 31 1.24 -6.46 -20.17
C SER A 31 -0.21 -6.31 -19.70
N ILE A 32 -0.70 -7.27 -18.92
CA ILE A 32 -2.05 -7.23 -18.33
C ILE A 32 -1.98 -6.56 -16.96
N LYS A 33 -2.55 -5.36 -16.86
CA LYS A 33 -2.49 -4.45 -15.70
C LYS A 33 -3.81 -4.36 -14.94
N SER A 34 -4.58 -5.45 -14.87
CA SER A 34 -5.91 -5.46 -14.25
C SER A 34 -5.92 -5.94 -12.80
N ARG A 35 -4.82 -6.55 -12.31
CA ARG A 35 -4.74 -7.13 -10.97
C ARG A 35 -3.41 -6.81 -10.31
N ARG A 36 -3.39 -6.75 -8.98
CA ARG A 36 -2.14 -6.72 -8.22
C ARG A 36 -1.46 -8.08 -8.29
N VAL A 37 -0.24 -8.11 -8.84
CA VAL A 37 0.63 -9.31 -8.87
C VAL A 37 1.70 -9.26 -7.77
N ILE A 38 2.20 -8.06 -7.45
CA ILE A 38 3.28 -7.87 -6.48
C ILE A 38 2.74 -7.64 -5.06
N SER A 39 3.45 -8.13 -4.04
CA SER A 39 3.05 -7.94 -2.64
C SER A 39 3.09 -6.46 -2.23
N TYR A 40 2.38 -6.09 -1.15
CA TYR A 40 2.45 -4.72 -0.61
C TYR A 40 3.85 -4.32 -0.17
N LEU A 41 4.63 -5.25 0.41
CA LEU A 41 6.00 -4.96 0.85
C LEU A 41 6.89 -4.65 -0.35
N THR A 42 6.82 -5.48 -1.40
CA THR A 42 7.58 -5.28 -2.65
C THR A 42 7.15 -4.00 -3.37
N LEU A 43 5.86 -3.69 -3.38
CA LEU A 43 5.36 -2.44 -3.95
C LEU A 43 5.87 -1.23 -3.16
N ALA A 44 5.81 -1.29 -1.84
CA ALA A 44 6.29 -0.22 -0.98
C ALA A 44 7.79 0.02 -1.19
N GLU A 45 8.60 -1.04 -1.22
CA GLU A 45 10.03 -0.95 -1.51
C GLU A 45 10.29 -0.26 -2.86
N ASN A 46 9.58 -0.65 -3.91
CA ASN A 46 9.71 -0.03 -5.23
C ASN A 46 9.28 1.45 -5.24
N VAL A 47 8.22 1.79 -4.52
CA VAL A 47 7.78 3.19 -4.38
C VAL A 47 8.79 4.02 -3.62
N LEU A 48 9.36 3.48 -2.53
CA LEU A 48 10.41 4.16 -1.76
C LEU A 48 11.67 4.37 -2.59
N ARG A 49 12.05 3.37 -3.39
CA ARG A 49 13.25 3.42 -4.24
C ARG A 49 13.14 4.44 -5.36
N HIS A 50 11.97 4.58 -5.99
CA HIS A 50 11.80 5.40 -7.19
C HIS A 50 11.04 6.70 -6.96
N SER A 51 10.33 6.85 -5.84
CA SER A 51 9.46 8.01 -5.59
C SER A 51 9.28 8.28 -4.08
N PRO A 52 10.37 8.57 -3.35
CA PRO A 52 10.33 8.75 -1.89
C PRO A 52 9.46 9.95 -1.45
N LEU A 53 9.28 10.95 -2.31
CA LEU A 53 8.48 12.14 -2.03
C LEU A 53 6.98 11.86 -1.86
N ILE A 54 6.49 10.71 -2.34
CA ILE A 54 5.11 10.28 -2.12
C ILE A 54 4.80 10.18 -0.62
N LEU A 55 5.76 9.76 0.20
CA LEU A 55 5.59 9.68 1.66
C LEU A 55 5.39 11.05 2.33
N ARG A 56 6.00 12.11 1.81
CA ARG A 56 5.82 13.46 2.36
C ARG A 56 4.42 14.01 2.09
N ARG A 57 3.79 13.53 1.01
CA ARG A 57 2.44 13.95 0.61
C ARG A 57 1.34 13.05 1.18
N THR A 58 1.70 11.88 1.71
CA THR A 58 0.73 10.95 2.29
C THR A 58 0.31 11.41 3.68
N VAL A 59 -0.97 11.70 3.84
CA VAL A 59 -1.57 12.01 5.14
C VAL A 59 -2.04 10.69 5.78
N LEU A 60 -1.40 10.29 6.88
CA LEU A 60 -1.62 8.98 7.52
C LEU A 60 -3.09 8.72 7.89
N SER A 61 -3.82 9.75 8.36
CA SER A 61 -5.24 9.63 8.69
C SER A 61 -6.09 9.19 7.49
N THR A 62 -5.75 9.63 6.27
CA THR A 62 -6.48 9.23 5.06
C THR A 62 -6.29 7.75 4.74
N VAL A 63 -5.08 7.22 4.98
CA VAL A 63 -4.76 5.81 4.77
C VAL A 63 -5.51 4.94 5.76
N LEU A 64 -5.49 5.31 7.04
CA LEU A 64 -6.18 4.57 8.10
C LEU A 64 -7.71 4.63 7.93
N ASN A 65 -8.27 5.78 7.57
CA ASN A 65 -9.71 5.91 7.31
C ASN A 65 -10.15 5.05 6.12
N HIS A 66 -9.34 4.97 5.07
CA HIS A 66 -9.63 4.09 3.93
C HIS A 66 -9.57 2.61 4.33
N LEU A 67 -8.57 2.23 5.12
CA LEU A 67 -8.44 0.87 5.64
C LEU A 67 -9.63 0.51 6.53
N ALA A 68 -10.03 1.39 7.45
CA ALA A 68 -11.18 1.20 8.34
C ALA A 68 -12.48 1.02 7.54
N LYS A 69 -12.73 1.88 6.53
CA LYS A 69 -13.90 1.75 5.65
C LYS A 69 -13.89 0.44 4.87
N THR A 70 -12.74 0.03 4.35
CA THR A 70 -12.61 -1.23 3.62
C THR A 70 -12.90 -2.42 4.53
N TYR A 71 -12.34 -2.41 5.73
CA TYR A 71 -12.57 -3.44 6.74
C TYR A 71 -14.04 -3.49 7.18
N GLN A 72 -14.65 -2.35 7.49
CA GLN A 72 -16.07 -2.26 7.81
C GLN A 72 -16.93 -2.80 6.67
N SER A 73 -16.61 -2.46 5.42
CA SER A 73 -17.35 -2.97 4.26
C SER A 73 -17.22 -4.49 4.13
N MET A 74 -16.05 -5.07 4.43
CA MET A 74 -15.87 -6.53 4.42
C MET A 74 -16.64 -7.22 5.54
N VAL A 75 -16.66 -6.62 6.73
CA VAL A 75 -17.31 -7.20 7.92
C VAL A 75 -18.85 -7.05 7.86
N LEU A 76 -19.37 -5.93 7.36
CA LEU A 76 -20.81 -5.66 7.24
C LEU A 76 -21.49 -6.37 6.05
N VAL A 77 -20.73 -7.07 5.21
CA VAL A 77 -21.27 -7.94 4.16
C VAL A 77 -21.68 -9.33 4.72
N TYR A 78 -21.32 -9.62 5.97
CA TYR A 78 -21.83 -10.74 6.77
C TYR A 78 -22.91 -10.27 7.75
#